data_AF-A0ABD6ESK7-F1
#
_entry.id   AF-A0ABD6ESK7-F1
#
_cell.length_a   1.000
_cell.length_b   1.000
_cell.length_c   1.000
_cell.angle_alpha   90.00
_cell.angle_beta   90.00
_cell.angle_gamma   90.00
#
_symmetry.space_group_name_H-M   'P 1'
#
loop_
_entity.id
_entity.type
_entity.pdbx_description
1 polymer ?
#
loop_
_entity_poly.entity_id
_entity_poly.type
_entity_poly.pdbx_seq_one_letter_code
_entity_poly.pdbx_strand_id
1 'polypeptide(L)'
;MGSKSVKAKTTLVPPFPIDGIYPTWYERKIIKIKNIICNHLYPVSPTIFVITNAVTFTLYSKYRLNDMFLWLPKPNLDLLSVMKTATVVVCISYVPVFVLRLLLSQFYFSYKRYIFESPESPSTTTKIWAACRKLLSYTKPGLLSCNALLPKLPVPDLSQTVSRYLSSVEPLLSPV
;
A
#
# COMPACT_ATOMS: atom_id res chain seq x y z
N MET A 1 -39.32 -3.04 24.94
CA MET A 1 -37.96 -3.39 25.40
C MET A 1 -36.93 -2.74 24.47
N GLY A 2 -36.41 -1.57 24.84
CA GLY A 2 -35.41 -0.84 24.05
C GLY A 2 -34.00 -1.30 24.40
N SER A 3 -33.32 -1.97 23.47
CA SER A 3 -31.92 -2.36 23.61
C SER A 3 -31.02 -1.11 23.53
N LYS A 4 -30.46 -0.71 24.68
CA LYS A 4 -29.47 0.37 24.74
C LYS A 4 -28.14 -0.18 24.19
N SER A 5 -27.83 0.15 22.94
CA SER A 5 -26.50 -0.05 22.36
C SER A 5 -25.49 0.84 23.11
N VAL A 6 -24.68 0.22 23.97
CA VAL A 6 -23.54 0.87 24.62
C VAL A 6 -22.49 1.13 23.56
N LYS A 7 -22.45 2.36 23.02
CA LYS A 7 -21.33 2.81 22.18
C LYS A 7 -20.06 2.84 23.04
N ALA A 8 -19.19 1.85 22.85
CA ALA A 8 -17.85 1.86 23.41
C ALA A 8 -17.14 3.14 22.96
N LYS A 9 -16.76 4.02 23.90
CA LYS A 9 -15.84 5.13 23.63
C LYS A 9 -14.49 4.52 23.27
N THR A 10 -14.20 4.37 21.98
CA THR A 10 -12.84 4.07 21.53
C THR A 10 -11.99 5.30 21.81
N THR A 11 -11.23 5.31 22.90
CA THR A 11 -10.19 6.32 23.14
C THR A 11 -9.23 6.25 21.97
N LEU A 12 -9.31 7.23 21.08
CA LEU A 12 -8.37 7.39 19.98
C LEU A 12 -7.03 7.79 20.59
N VAL A 13 -6.18 6.80 20.86
CA VAL A 13 -4.80 7.05 21.26
C VAL A 13 -4.12 7.72 20.07
N PRO A 14 -3.62 8.95 20.22
CA PRO A 14 -2.94 9.62 19.12
C PRO A 14 -1.69 8.81 18.73
N PRO A 15 -1.33 8.75 17.44
CA PRO A 15 -0.18 7.99 16.97
C PRO A 15 1.15 8.54 17.53
N PHE A 16 1.14 9.75 18.07
CA PHE A 16 2.26 10.40 18.74
C PHE A 16 1.80 10.89 20.12
N PRO A 17 2.67 10.81 21.15
CA PRO A 17 2.34 11.36 22.45
C PRO A 17 2.13 12.88 22.34
N ILE A 18 1.12 13.41 23.05
CA ILE A 18 0.84 14.84 23.19
C ILE A 18 1.47 15.35 24.50
N ASP A 19 2.58 14.73 24.90
CA ASP A 19 3.34 15.07 26.09
C ASP A 19 4.13 16.39 25.92
N GLY A 20 4.13 16.96 24.72
CA GLY A 20 4.90 18.17 24.39
C GLY A 20 6.40 17.92 24.33
N ILE A 21 6.83 16.66 24.46
CA ILE A 21 8.23 16.26 24.42
C ILE A 21 8.59 16.00 22.96
N TYR A 22 9.49 16.83 22.44
CA TYR A 22 9.95 16.65 21.08
C TYR A 22 10.87 15.43 20.98
N PRO A 23 10.66 14.51 20.01
CA PRO A 23 11.43 13.29 19.92
C PRO A 23 12.90 13.58 19.63
N THR A 24 13.78 12.77 20.22
CA THR A 24 15.23 12.87 20.00
C THR A 24 15.59 12.63 18.52
N TRP A 25 16.82 12.99 18.10
CA TRP A 25 17.24 12.76 16.71
C TRP A 25 17.22 11.27 16.31
N TYR A 26 17.48 10.37 17.26
CA TYR A 26 17.49 8.92 17.04
C TYR A 26 16.07 8.36 16.94
N GLU A 27 15.16 8.75 17.84
CA GLU A 27 13.75 8.38 17.76
C GLU A 27 13.14 8.78 16.42
N ARG A 28 13.46 9.99 15.93
CA ARG A 28 13.03 10.45 14.61
C ARG A 28 13.53 9.54 13.48
N LYS A 29 14.77 9.03 13.56
CA LYS A 29 15.29 8.08 12.59
C LYS A 29 14.52 6.74 12.65
N ILE A 30 14.26 6.20 13.83
CA ILE A 30 13.47 4.97 13.99
C ILE A 30 12.06 5.14 13.41
N ILE A 31 11.39 6.24 13.75
CA ILE A 31 10.03 6.53 13.26
C ILE A 31 10.04 6.61 11.73
N LYS A 32 11.04 7.28 11.13
CA LYS A 32 11.19 7.33 9.66
C LYS A 32 11.40 5.94 9.06
N ILE A 33 12.29 5.13 9.61
CA ILE A 33 12.56 3.77 9.13
C ILE A 33 11.29 2.90 9.25
N LYS A 34 10.60 2.96 10.39
CA LYS A 34 9.32 2.29 10.60
C LYS A 34 8.29 2.71 9.55
N ASN A 35 8.17 4.01 9.28
CA ASN A 35 7.25 4.51 8.26
C ASN A 35 7.62 4.05 6.85
N ILE A 36 8.90 4.02 6.50
CA ILE A 36 9.38 3.50 5.21
C ILE A 36 8.99 2.02 5.06
N ILE A 37 9.26 1.20 6.09
CA ILE A 37 8.93 -0.23 6.08
C ILE A 37 7.42 -0.42 5.97
N CYS A 38 6.63 0.23 6.82
CA CYS A 38 5.16 0.14 6.77
C CYS A 38 4.60 0.57 5.42
N ASN A 39 5.16 1.61 4.80
CA ASN A 39 4.73 2.12 3.50
C ASN A 39 5.11 1.17 2.34
N HIS A 40 6.29 0.54 2.41
CA HIS A 40 6.76 -0.40 1.40
C HIS A 40 6.04 -1.76 1.46
N LEU A 41 5.62 -2.17 2.66
CA LEU A 41 4.93 -3.45 2.86
C LEU A 41 3.41 -3.34 2.72
N TYR A 42 2.84 -2.13 2.72
CA TYR A 42 1.39 -1.94 2.54
C TYR A 42 0.90 -2.60 1.24
N PRO A 43 -0.22 -3.36 1.27
CA PRO A 43 -1.21 -3.50 2.36
C PRO A 43 -0.90 -4.59 3.40
N VAL A 44 0.20 -5.32 3.27
CA VAL A 44 0.57 -6.40 4.20
C VAL A 44 1.13 -5.80 5.51
N SER A 45 0.70 -6.33 6.65
CA SER A 45 1.26 -5.92 7.95
C SER A 45 2.74 -6.34 8.04
N PRO A 46 3.65 -5.48 8.53
CA PRO A 46 5.06 -5.84 8.73
C PRO A 46 5.26 -7.07 9.61
N THR A 47 4.40 -7.26 10.61
CA THR A 47 4.46 -8.42 11.52
C THR A 47 4.19 -9.73 10.78
N ILE A 48 3.16 -9.75 9.94
CA ILE A 48 2.79 -10.92 9.13
C ILE A 48 3.93 -11.23 8.16
N PHE A 49 4.48 -10.22 7.49
CA PHE A 49 5.60 -10.40 6.57
C PHE A 49 6.82 -11.04 7.26
N VAL A 50 7.18 -10.59 8.47
CA VAL A 50 8.29 -11.17 9.23
C VAL A 50 8.00 -12.62 9.61
N ILE A 51 6.79 -12.93 10.08
CA ILE A 51 6.38 -14.30 10.43
C ILE A 51 6.44 -15.21 9.19
N THR A 52 5.90 -14.75 8.05
CA THR A 52 5.95 -15.50 6.79
C THR A 52 7.39 -15.75 6.37
N ASN A 53 8.28 -14.76 6.44
CA ASN A 53 9.70 -14.94 6.12
C ASN A 53 10.39 -15.93 7.05
N ALA A 54 10.10 -15.89 8.36
CA ALA A 54 10.66 -16.85 9.31
C ALA A 54 10.20 -18.29 8.98
N VAL A 55 8.92 -18.49 8.70
CA VAL A 55 8.37 -19.80 8.30
C VAL A 55 8.99 -20.26 6.99
N THR A 56 8.98 -19.43 5.94
CA THR A 56 9.59 -19.76 4.65
C THR A 56 11.08 -20.07 4.78
N PHE A 57 11.82 -19.35 5.64
CA PHE A 57 13.22 -19.62 5.91
C PHE A 57 13.43 -21.01 6.53
N THR A 58 12.62 -21.38 7.52
CA THR A 58 12.70 -22.72 8.14
C THR A 58 12.33 -23.84 7.16
N LEU A 59 11.35 -23.62 6.30
CA LEU A 59 10.99 -24.59 5.26
C LEU A 59 12.10 -24.70 4.21
N TYR A 60 12.64 -23.57 3.77
CA TYR A 60 13.69 -23.53 2.76
C TYR A 60 14.98 -24.21 3.23
N SER A 61 15.35 -24.04 4.50
CA SER A 61 16.50 -24.73 5.10
C SER A 61 16.23 -26.23 5.29
N LYS A 62 15.03 -26.62 5.72
CA LYS A 62 14.64 -28.03 5.93
C LYS A 62 14.62 -28.83 4.62
N TYR A 63 14.05 -28.27 3.56
CA TYR A 63 13.96 -28.95 2.25
C TYR A 63 15.24 -28.78 1.40
N ARG A 64 16.29 -28.13 1.92
CA ARG A 64 17.55 -27.84 1.23
C ARG A 64 17.35 -27.32 -0.20
N LEU A 65 16.36 -26.44 -0.39
CA LEU A 65 16.08 -25.80 -1.69
C LEU A 65 17.19 -24.83 -2.15
N ASN A 66 18.31 -24.77 -1.42
CA ASN A 66 19.53 -24.06 -1.77
C ASN A 66 20.05 -24.41 -3.17
N ASP A 67 19.77 -25.62 -3.67
CA ASP A 67 20.18 -26.08 -4.99
C ASP A 67 19.31 -25.50 -6.12
N MET A 68 18.14 -24.94 -5.80
CA MET A 68 17.26 -24.30 -6.80
C MET A 68 17.90 -23.03 -7.38
N PHE A 69 18.75 -22.33 -6.61
CA PHE A 69 19.52 -21.18 -7.07
C PHE A 69 20.95 -21.61 -7.42
N LEU A 70 21.05 -22.56 -8.36
CA LEU A 70 22.30 -23.22 -8.79
C LEU A 70 23.36 -22.24 -9.36
N TRP A 71 22.92 -21.09 -9.87
CA TRP A 71 23.76 -20.04 -10.45
C TRP A 71 24.52 -19.18 -9.41
N LEU A 72 24.18 -19.28 -8.12
CA LEU A 72 24.91 -18.54 -7.09
C LEU A 72 26.14 -19.34 -6.61
N PRO A 73 27.32 -18.69 -6.49
CA PRO A 73 28.52 -19.34 -5.98
C PRO A 73 28.26 -19.90 -4.57
N LYS A 74 28.75 -21.12 -4.31
CA LYS A 74 28.68 -21.73 -2.98
C LYS A 74 29.65 -20.97 -2.07
N PRO A 75 29.17 -20.24 -1.06
CA PRO A 75 30.07 -19.54 -0.17
C PRO A 75 30.82 -20.56 0.71
N ASN A 76 32.10 -20.32 0.94
CA ASN A 76 32.96 -21.20 1.74
C ASN A 76 32.71 -21.06 3.26
N LEU A 77 31.90 -20.08 3.67
CA LEU A 77 31.65 -19.76 5.07
C LEU A 77 30.19 -20.02 5.45
N ASP A 78 29.97 -20.69 6.57
CA ASP A 78 28.62 -21.04 7.05
C ASP A 78 27.74 -19.80 7.23
N LEU A 79 28.27 -18.69 7.76
CA LEU A 79 27.53 -17.44 7.93
C LEU A 79 27.04 -16.87 6.58
N LEU A 80 27.90 -16.90 5.56
CA LEU A 80 27.55 -16.41 4.22
C LEU A 80 26.46 -17.28 3.58
N SER A 81 26.46 -18.59 3.86
CA SER A 81 25.43 -19.50 3.38
C SER A 81 24.05 -19.18 3.96
N VAL A 82 24.00 -18.81 5.24
CA VAL A 82 22.77 -18.40 5.94
C VAL A 82 22.28 -17.05 5.42
N MET A 83 23.17 -16.07 5.25
CA MET A 83 22.82 -14.75 4.73
C MET A 83 22.31 -14.82 3.28
N LYS A 84 22.92 -15.67 2.44
CA LYS A 84 22.45 -15.95 1.08
C LYS A 84 21.02 -16.49 1.12
N THR A 85 20.78 -17.48 1.95
CA THR A 85 19.48 -18.12 2.12
C THR A 85 18.40 -17.13 2.57
N ALA A 86 18.72 -16.31 3.58
CA ALA A 86 17.81 -15.28 4.08
C ALA A 86 17.46 -14.25 2.99
N THR A 87 18.45 -13.82 2.20
CA THR A 87 18.24 -12.87 1.10
C THR A 87 17.29 -13.43 0.05
N VAL A 88 17.51 -14.66 -0.39
CA VAL A 88 16.64 -15.33 -1.38
C VAL A 88 15.21 -15.44 -0.87
N VAL A 89 15.02 -15.84 0.39
CA VAL A 89 13.69 -15.97 1.00
C VAL A 89 12.96 -14.62 1.05
N VAL A 90 13.67 -13.55 1.43
CA VAL A 90 13.10 -12.19 1.45
C VAL A 90 12.75 -11.71 0.04
N CYS A 91 13.60 -11.99 -0.95
CA CYS A 91 13.31 -11.64 -2.35
C CYS A 91 12.05 -12.34 -2.85
N ILE A 92 11.95 -13.66 -2.66
CA ILE A 92 10.80 -14.46 -3.10
C ILE A 92 9.52 -14.01 -2.40
N SER A 93 9.57 -13.78 -1.08
CA SER A 93 8.41 -13.35 -0.30
C SER A 93 7.98 -11.91 -0.64
N TYR A 94 8.89 -11.06 -1.12
CA TYR A 94 8.59 -9.68 -1.49
C TYR A 94 7.92 -9.55 -2.86
N VAL A 95 8.20 -10.45 -3.82
CA VAL A 95 7.56 -10.44 -5.15
C VAL A 95 6.02 -10.32 -5.10
N PRO A 96 5.28 -11.16 -4.34
CA PRO A 96 3.82 -11.04 -4.28
C PRO A 96 3.35 -9.72 -3.67
N VAL A 97 4.07 -9.18 -2.68
CA VAL A 97 3.79 -7.86 -2.09
C VAL A 97 3.94 -6.77 -3.15
N PHE A 98 5.00 -6.83 -3.96
CA PHE A 98 5.24 -5.90 -5.05
C PHE A 98 4.18 -5.97 -6.14
N VAL A 99 3.77 -7.18 -6.56
CA VAL A 99 2.70 -7.36 -7.55
C VAL A 99 1.37 -6.81 -7.01
N LEU A 100 1.02 -7.12 -5.77
CA LEU A 100 -0.18 -6.59 -5.11
C LEU A 100 -0.16 -5.06 -5.09
N ARG A 101 1.00 -4.45 -4.80
CA ARG A 101 1.20 -3.01 -4.80
C ARG A 101 0.99 -2.39 -6.18
N LEU A 102 1.51 -3.02 -7.23
CA LEU A 102 1.30 -2.59 -8.62
C LEU A 102 -0.17 -2.67 -9.02
N LEU A 103 -0.84 -3.78 -8.69
CA LEU A 103 -2.26 -3.97 -8.94
C LEU A 103 -3.10 -2.89 -8.22
N LEU A 104 -2.76 -2.58 -6.97
CA LEU A 104 -3.41 -1.51 -6.24
C LEU A 104 -3.21 -0.14 -6.89
N SER A 105 -1.97 0.19 -7.25
CA SER A 105 -1.66 1.48 -7.88
C SER A 105 -2.37 1.65 -9.23
N GLN A 106 -2.32 0.62 -10.08
CA GLN A 106 -2.82 0.70 -11.45
C GLN A 106 -4.33 0.45 -11.55
N PHE A 107 -4.86 -0.54 -10.83
CA PHE A 107 -6.26 -0.92 -10.95
C PHE A 107 -7.14 -0.17 -9.95
N TYR A 108 -6.76 -0.18 -8.67
CA TYR A 108 -7.61 0.35 -7.61
C TYR A 108 -7.65 1.88 -7.59
N PHE A 109 -6.50 2.55 -7.68
CA PHE A 109 -6.43 4.02 -7.64
C PHE A 109 -6.72 4.70 -8.97
N SER A 110 -6.56 4.02 -10.10
CA SER A 110 -6.88 4.58 -11.43
C SER A 110 -8.37 4.49 -11.77
N TYR A 111 -9.09 3.51 -11.21
CA TYR A 111 -10.50 3.30 -11.52
C TYR A 111 -11.39 4.44 -10.98
N LYS A 112 -11.85 5.31 -11.89
CA LYS A 112 -12.75 6.45 -11.57
C LYS A 112 -14.19 6.26 -12.02
N ARG A 113 -14.49 5.20 -12.77
CA ARG A 113 -15.81 4.99 -13.37
C ARG A 113 -16.93 4.83 -12.32
N TYR A 114 -16.58 4.35 -11.12
CA TYR A 114 -17.52 4.28 -9.99
C TYR A 114 -18.16 5.62 -9.60
N ILE A 115 -17.54 6.76 -9.93
CA ILE A 115 -18.04 8.10 -9.58
C ILE A 115 -19.23 8.50 -10.47
N PHE A 116 -19.28 7.98 -11.69
CA PHE A 116 -20.28 8.33 -12.71
C PHE A 116 -21.37 7.27 -12.87
N GLU A 117 -21.25 6.14 -12.17
CA GLU A 117 -22.25 5.06 -12.22
C GLU A 117 -23.40 5.32 -11.24
N SER A 118 -24.62 4.97 -11.65
CA SER A 118 -25.80 5.04 -10.79
C SER A 118 -25.68 4.02 -9.64
N PRO A 119 -26.08 4.37 -8.41
CA PRO A 119 -26.02 3.46 -7.26
C PRO A 119 -26.88 2.19 -7.41
N GLU A 120 -27.92 2.26 -8.24
CA GLU A 120 -28.94 1.21 -8.38
C GLU A 120 -28.51 0.04 -9.29
N SER A 121 -27.60 0.28 -10.24
CA SER A 121 -27.16 -0.73 -11.22
C SER A 121 -25.65 -0.69 -11.49
N PRO A 122 -24.81 -0.96 -10.46
CA PRO A 122 -23.36 -0.87 -10.62
C PRO A 122 -22.81 -1.95 -11.57
N SER A 123 -21.81 -1.58 -12.37
CA SER A 123 -21.09 -2.49 -13.26
C SER A 123 -20.39 -3.61 -12.47
N THR A 124 -20.22 -4.78 -13.09
CA THR A 124 -19.49 -5.91 -12.49
C THR A 124 -18.07 -5.51 -12.07
N THR A 125 -17.43 -4.63 -12.84
CA THR A 125 -16.13 -4.03 -12.52
C THR A 125 -16.17 -3.20 -11.23
N THR A 126 -17.20 -2.38 -11.04
CA THR A 126 -17.43 -1.59 -9.82
C THR A 126 -17.71 -2.49 -8.61
N LYS A 127 -18.40 -3.62 -8.78
CA LYS A 127 -18.63 -4.61 -7.71
C LYS A 127 -17.31 -5.25 -7.25
N ILE A 128 -16.47 -5.70 -8.19
CA ILE A 128 -15.14 -6.28 -7.88
C ILE A 128 -14.27 -5.23 -7.18
N TRP A 129 -14.24 -4.01 -7.69
CA TRP A 129 -13.48 -2.92 -7.09
C TRP A 129 -13.98 -2.58 -5.67
N ALA A 130 -15.29 -2.58 -5.43
CA ALA A 130 -15.87 -2.38 -4.09
C ALA A 130 -15.50 -3.52 -3.12
N ALA A 131 -15.44 -4.77 -3.60
CA ALA A 131 -14.95 -5.89 -2.80
C ALA A 131 -13.47 -5.71 -2.41
N CYS A 132 -12.63 -5.30 -3.37
CA CYS A 132 -11.22 -4.94 -3.09
C CYS A 132 -11.11 -3.82 -2.06
N ARG A 133 -11.91 -2.74 -2.20
CA ARG A 133 -11.98 -1.65 -1.21
C ARG A 133 -12.30 -2.18 0.18
N LYS A 134 -13.27 -3.10 0.30
CA LYS A 134 -13.68 -3.68 1.58
C LYS A 134 -12.54 -4.49 2.20
N LEU A 135 -11.79 -5.24 1.39
CA LEU A 135 -10.60 -5.97 1.85
C LEU A 135 -9.53 -5.00 2.39
N LEU A 136 -9.25 -3.92 1.67
CA LEU A 136 -8.30 -2.89 2.09
C LEU A 136 -8.76 -2.13 3.33
N SER A 137 -10.06 -2.02 3.55
CA SER A 137 -10.62 -1.37 4.74
C SER A 137 -10.31 -2.13 6.03
N TYR A 138 -10.01 -3.44 5.97
CA TYR A 138 -9.59 -4.19 7.16
C TYR A 138 -8.17 -3.82 7.59
N THR A 139 -7.31 -3.46 6.64
CA THR A 139 -5.97 -2.95 6.90
C THR A 139 -6.03 -1.44 7.06
N LYS A 140 -6.14 -0.93 8.30
CA LYS A 140 -6.14 0.51 8.56
C LYS A 140 -4.87 1.14 7.98
N PRO A 141 -4.95 1.93 6.89
CA PRO A 141 -3.77 2.54 6.31
C PRO A 141 -3.20 3.56 7.29
N GLY A 142 -1.88 3.55 7.46
CA GLY A 142 -1.19 4.65 8.15
C GLY A 142 -1.37 5.95 7.37
N LEU A 143 -1.28 7.08 8.06
CA LEU A 143 -1.28 8.40 7.40
C LEU A 143 -0.17 8.42 6.32
N LEU A 144 -0.51 8.87 5.11
CA LEU A 144 0.37 8.91 3.92
C LEU A 144 0.80 7.55 3.32
N SER A 145 0.40 6.40 3.88
CA SER A 145 0.79 5.08 3.35
C SER A 145 0.30 4.82 1.92
N CYS A 146 -0.84 5.39 1.53
CA CYS A 146 -1.35 5.28 0.17
C CYS A 146 -0.72 6.29 -0.79
N ASN A 147 -0.01 7.32 -0.31
CA ASN A 147 0.48 8.43 -1.16
C ASN A 147 1.41 7.91 -2.26
N ALA A 148 2.25 6.94 -1.93
CA ALA A 148 3.18 6.32 -2.88
C ALA A 148 2.51 5.37 -3.89
N LEU A 149 1.19 5.13 -3.77
CA LEU A 149 0.40 4.30 -4.67
C LEU A 149 -0.44 5.11 -5.65
N LEU A 150 -0.63 6.40 -5.41
CA LEU A 150 -1.40 7.24 -6.32
C LEU A 150 -0.64 7.43 -7.63
N PRO A 151 -1.31 7.24 -8.79
CA PRO A 151 -0.71 7.59 -10.07
C PRO A 151 -0.45 9.11 -10.11
N LYS A 152 0.67 9.50 -10.73
CA LYS A 152 0.95 10.92 -10.97
C LYS A 152 -0.14 11.48 -11.89
N LEU A 153 -0.70 12.63 -11.53
CA LEU A 153 -1.66 13.30 -12.38
C LEU A 153 -0.93 13.79 -13.64
N PRO A 154 -1.37 13.41 -14.85
CA PRO A 154 -0.77 13.95 -16.07
C PRO A 154 -1.09 15.44 -16.17
N VAL A 155 -0.12 16.22 -16.64
CA VAL A 155 -0.34 17.63 -16.96
C VAL A 155 -1.11 17.68 -18.28
N PRO A 156 -2.23 18.40 -18.36
CA PRO A 156 -2.98 18.56 -19.60
C PRO A 156 -2.13 19.34 -20.62
N ASP A 157 -2.37 19.08 -21.90
CA ASP A 157 -1.71 19.86 -22.95
C ASP A 157 -2.17 21.33 -22.91
N LEU A 158 -1.28 22.24 -23.29
CA LEU A 158 -1.54 23.68 -23.29
C LEU A 158 -2.67 24.03 -24.25
N SER A 159 -2.65 23.46 -25.46
CA SER A 159 -3.66 23.70 -26.48
C SER A 159 -5.07 23.32 -25.98
N GLN A 160 -5.18 22.17 -25.33
CA GLN A 160 -6.40 21.66 -24.74
C GLN A 160 -6.89 22.54 -23.60
N THR A 161 -5.97 23.03 -22.76
CA THR A 161 -6.27 23.95 -21.66
C THR A 161 -6.84 25.27 -22.17
N VAL A 162 -6.20 25.88 -23.17
CA VAL A 162 -6.64 27.16 -23.76
C VAL A 162 -8.01 27.01 -24.44
N SER A 163 -8.20 25.95 -25.22
CA SER A 163 -9.49 25.68 -25.87
C SER A 163 -10.62 25.50 -24.84
N ARG A 164 -10.41 24.67 -23.81
CA ARG A 164 -11.40 24.48 -22.74
C ARG A 164 -11.71 25.77 -21.98
N TYR A 165 -10.71 26.62 -21.76
CA TYR A 165 -10.90 27.92 -21.13
C TYR A 165 -11.79 28.83 -22.00
N LEU A 166 -11.48 28.99 -23.28
CA LEU A 166 -12.29 29.81 -24.20
C LEU A 166 -13.74 29.30 -24.29
N SER A 167 -13.95 27.98 -24.42
CA SER A 167 -15.29 27.39 -24.44
C SER A 167 -16.05 27.58 -23.11
N SER A 168 -15.35 27.69 -21.98
CA SER A 168 -16.00 27.95 -20.69
C SER A 168 -16.45 29.40 -20.52
N VAL A 169 -15.79 30.35 -21.20
CA VAL A 169 -16.06 31.79 -21.11
C VAL A 169 -17.02 32.26 -22.21
N GLU A 170 -17.05 31.57 -23.35
CA GLU A 170 -17.97 31.83 -24.47
C GLU A 170 -19.44 32.05 -24.06
N PRO A 171 -20.09 31.19 -23.25
CA PRO A 171 -21.49 31.39 -22.85
C PRO A 171 -21.72 32.57 -21.90
N LEU A 172 -20.65 33.13 -21.31
CA LEU A 172 -20.74 34.34 -20.47
C LEU A 172 -20.63 35.63 -21.29
N LEU A 173 -20.04 35.53 -22.48
CA LEU A 173 -19.80 36.66 -23.38
C LEU A 173 -20.84 36.73 -24.51
N SER A 174 -21.51 35.63 -24.83
CA SER A 174 -22.64 35.63 -25.74
C SER A 174 -23.83 36.35 -25.09
N PRO A 175 -24.34 37.46 -25.67
CA PRO A 175 -25.60 38.03 -25.22
C PRO A 175 -26.72 37.01 -25.44
N VAL A 176 -27.64 36.94 -24.47
CA VAL A 176 -28.86 36.12 -24.53
C VAL A 176 -29.70 36.51 -25.75
#